data_AF-D0Z309-F1
#
_entry.id   AF-D0Z309-F1
#
_cell.length_a   1.000
_cell.length_b   1.000
_cell.length_c   1.000
_cell.angle_alpha   90.00
_cell.angle_beta   90.00
_cell.angle_gamma   90.00
#
_symmetry.space_group_name_H-M   'P 1'
#
loop_
_entity.id
_entity.type
_entity.pdbx_description
1 polymer ?
#
loop_
_entity_poly.entity_id
_entity_poly.type
_entity_poly.pdbx_seq_one_letter_code
_entity_poly.pdbx_strand_id
1 'polypeptide(L)'
;MQAKAGKSAAGALAEEAEKGARRQQVAAAQDQWRKASAAADLMEKTYRRIDNLYKDGVVAQQKRDEVYTQWQAAKYTESAAYQMYQMAKEGARVETKKAAQEKVKMAEGAVAEVQAYADDAKATSWHNGEVSQILLHDGELAPQGFPVVTIMDMSDAWAVFNVREDKLKDYQKGAELTVKIPALGEQEYRFKVTHVAVMGDFATWRATDTAKGFDMRTFEVEARPMEPIDGLRAGMSVIVE
;
A
#
# COMPACT_ATOMS: atom_id res chain seq x y z
N MET A 1 7.83 -11.28 10.47
CA MET A 1 9.08 -10.98 11.23
C MET A 1 10.23 -10.51 10.33
N GLN A 2 10.46 -11.15 9.18
CA GLN A 2 11.55 -10.76 8.25
C GLN A 2 11.46 -9.30 7.74
N ALA A 3 10.27 -8.82 7.35
CA ALA A 3 10.10 -7.44 6.87
C ALA A 3 10.47 -6.38 7.95
N LYS A 4 10.03 -6.59 9.20
CA LYS A 4 10.38 -5.70 10.33
C LYS A 4 11.89 -5.70 10.62
N ALA A 5 12.54 -6.86 10.55
CA ALA A 5 14.00 -6.97 10.68
C ALA A 5 14.71 -6.25 9.52
N GLY A 6 14.20 -6.37 8.29
CA GLY A 6 14.68 -5.65 7.12
C GLY A 6 14.59 -4.13 7.28
N LYS A 7 13.46 -3.60 7.78
CA LYS A 7 13.30 -2.18 8.13
C LYS A 7 14.32 -1.74 9.16
N SER A 8 14.52 -2.53 10.22
CA SER A 8 15.50 -2.20 11.27
C SER A 8 16.93 -2.16 10.73
N ALA A 9 17.30 -3.10 9.86
CA ALA A 9 18.62 -3.14 9.23
C ALA A 9 18.83 -1.95 8.29
N ALA A 10 17.83 -1.61 7.47
CA ALA A 10 17.87 -0.42 6.61
C ALA A 10 17.99 0.87 7.44
N GLY A 11 17.27 0.95 8.57
CA GLY A 11 17.34 2.06 9.51
C GLY A 11 18.74 2.24 10.11
N ALA A 12 19.38 1.14 10.52
CA ALA A 12 20.74 1.17 11.04
C ALA A 12 21.76 1.67 9.98
N LEU A 13 21.60 1.25 8.72
CA LEU A 13 22.46 1.72 7.62
C LEU A 13 22.26 3.22 7.33
N ALA A 14 21.02 3.71 7.39
CA ALA A 14 20.73 5.14 7.24
C ALA A 14 21.32 5.96 8.40
N GLU A 15 21.21 5.46 9.63
CA GLU A 15 21.80 6.10 10.81
C GLU A 15 23.33 6.13 10.74
N GLU A 16 23.96 5.05 10.27
CA GLU A 16 25.40 5.00 10.02
C GLU A 16 25.83 6.04 8.97
N ALA A 17 25.10 6.15 7.86
CA ALA A 17 25.37 7.15 6.83
C ALA A 17 25.17 8.59 7.36
N GLU A 18 24.17 8.82 8.20
CA GLU A 18 23.88 10.14 8.78
C GLU A 18 24.95 10.59 9.77
N LYS A 19 25.39 9.67 10.65
CA LYS A 19 26.46 9.91 11.64
C LYS A 19 27.82 10.09 10.99
N GLY A 20 28.04 9.51 9.81
CA GLY A 20 29.30 9.65 9.07
C GLY A 20 30.48 9.00 9.78
N ALA A 21 31.68 9.57 9.59
CA ALA A 21 32.89 9.02 10.18
C ALA A 21 32.86 9.07 11.72
N ARG A 22 33.43 8.05 12.37
CA ARG A 22 33.49 8.01 13.84
C ARG A 22 34.38 9.14 14.36
N ARG A 23 34.07 9.68 15.56
CA ARG A 23 34.88 10.72 16.21
C ARG A 23 36.37 10.36 16.28
N GLN A 24 36.67 9.08 16.53
CA GLN A 24 38.05 8.56 16.57
C GLN A 24 38.74 8.61 15.20
N GLN A 25 38.01 8.38 14.10
CA GLN A 25 38.56 8.47 12.74
C GLN A 25 38.86 9.92 12.37
N VAL A 26 37.96 10.86 12.70
CA VAL A 26 38.18 12.29 12.47
C VAL A 26 39.38 12.80 13.27
N ALA A 27 39.50 12.40 14.54
CA ALA A 27 40.63 12.75 15.39
C ALA A 27 41.96 12.19 14.84
N ALA A 28 41.99 10.92 14.44
CA ALA A 28 43.18 10.31 13.84
C ALA A 28 43.61 11.02 12.54
N ALA A 29 42.66 11.38 11.67
CA ALA A 29 42.96 12.14 10.46
C ALA A 29 43.46 13.55 10.77
N GLN A 30 42.91 14.20 11.81
CA GLN A 30 43.37 15.51 12.28
C GLN A 30 44.81 15.45 12.79
N ASP A 31 45.16 14.43 13.58
CA ASP A 31 46.50 14.25 14.11
C ASP A 31 47.51 13.95 12.99
N GLN A 32 47.11 13.18 11.97
CA GLN A 32 47.94 12.94 10.80
C GLN A 32 48.18 14.22 9.99
N TRP A 33 47.16 15.07 9.82
CA TRP A 33 47.33 16.39 9.20
C TRP A 33 48.28 17.28 10.03
N ARG A 34 48.11 17.34 11.35
CA ARG A 34 49.01 18.10 12.24
C ARG A 34 50.46 17.64 12.15
N LYS A 35 50.69 16.32 12.10
CA LYS A 35 52.02 15.75 11.90
C LYS A 35 52.64 16.17 10.55
N ALA A 36 51.86 16.09 9.47
CA ALA A 36 52.32 16.48 8.14
C ALA A 36 52.59 17.99 8.05
N SER A 37 51.75 18.81 8.68
CA SER A 37 51.91 20.27 8.77
C SER A 37 53.20 20.64 9.49
N ALA A 38 53.48 20.03 10.65
CA ALA A 38 54.72 20.26 11.39
C ALA A 38 55.98 19.84 10.59
N ALA A 39 55.89 18.76 9.79
CA ALA A 39 56.96 18.34 8.91
C ALA A 39 57.19 19.32 7.74
N ALA A 40 56.11 19.85 7.16
CA ALA A 40 56.19 20.88 6.11
C ALA A 40 56.81 22.18 6.63
N ASP A 41 56.41 22.63 7.83
CA ASP A 41 56.98 23.80 8.50
C ASP A 41 58.48 23.65 8.77
N LEU A 42 58.91 22.47 9.21
CA LEU A 42 60.32 22.17 9.42
C LEU A 42 61.10 22.23 8.09
N MET A 43 60.57 21.63 7.03
CA MET A 43 61.20 21.64 5.72
C MET A 43 61.23 23.03 5.09
N GLU A 44 60.20 23.86 5.32
CA GLU A 44 60.19 25.25 4.88
C GLU A 44 61.33 26.04 5.54
N LYS A 45 61.45 25.94 6.87
CA LYS A 45 62.55 26.60 7.61
C LYS A 45 63.92 26.08 7.16
N THR A 46 64.02 24.78 6.88
CA THR A 46 65.26 24.16 6.38
C THR A 46 65.62 24.67 5.00
N TYR A 47 64.66 24.72 4.07
CA TYR A 47 64.84 25.29 2.74
C TYR A 47 65.26 26.76 2.80
N ARG A 48 64.54 27.60 3.58
CA ARG A 48 64.90 29.02 3.75
C ARG A 48 66.33 29.20 4.25
N ARG A 49 66.77 28.36 5.19
CA ARG A 49 68.15 28.40 5.70
C ARG A 49 69.18 28.02 4.62
N ILE A 50 68.92 26.96 3.87
CA ILE A 50 69.82 26.49 2.80
C ILE A 50 69.84 27.45 1.62
N ASP A 51 68.70 28.07 1.27
CA ASP A 51 68.60 29.08 0.22
C ASP A 51 69.41 30.34 0.56
N ASN A 52 69.39 30.79 1.82
CA ASN A 52 70.24 31.89 2.29
C ASN A 52 71.73 31.51 2.22
N LEU A 53 72.11 30.34 2.73
CA LEU A 53 73.50 29.87 2.67
C LEU A 53 74.01 29.70 1.22
N TYR A 54 73.13 29.34 0.29
CA TYR A 54 73.47 29.25 -1.14
C TYR A 54 73.74 30.63 -1.72
N LYS A 55 72.90 31.63 -1.40
CA LYS A 55 73.10 33.02 -1.80
C LYS A 55 74.40 33.61 -1.26
N ASP A 56 74.81 33.18 -0.07
CA ASP A 56 76.10 33.55 0.56
C ASP A 56 77.29 32.74 0.02
N GLY A 57 77.07 31.80 -0.92
CA GLY A 57 78.13 30.97 -1.54
C GLY A 57 78.65 29.81 -0.69
N VAL A 58 77.97 29.49 0.42
CA VAL A 58 78.44 28.51 1.43
C VAL A 58 78.04 27.06 1.10
N VAL A 59 77.00 26.86 0.29
CA VAL A 59 76.51 25.52 -0.11
C VAL A 59 76.34 25.39 -1.62
N ALA A 60 76.46 24.17 -2.14
CA ALA A 60 76.29 23.88 -3.56
C ALA A 60 74.82 24.03 -4.03
N GLN A 61 74.63 24.44 -5.28
CA GLN A 61 73.30 24.56 -5.90
C GLN A 61 72.49 23.26 -5.83
N GLN A 62 73.13 22.12 -6.09
CA GLN A 62 72.49 20.80 -5.99
C GLN A 62 71.83 20.60 -4.62
N LYS A 63 72.49 21.01 -3.53
CA LYS A 63 71.94 20.82 -2.18
C LYS A 63 70.71 21.68 -1.93
N ARG A 64 70.70 22.90 -2.46
CA ARG A 64 69.52 23.78 -2.43
C ARG A 64 68.35 23.16 -3.19
N ASP A 65 68.59 22.66 -4.39
CA ASP A 65 67.55 22.10 -5.25
C ASP A 65 66.98 20.78 -4.67
N GLU A 66 67.81 19.95 -4.03
CA GLU A 66 67.37 18.79 -3.25
C GLU A 66 66.42 19.18 -2.11
N VAL A 67 66.80 20.17 -1.30
CA VAL A 67 66.00 20.60 -0.13
C VAL A 67 64.72 21.31 -0.58
N TYR A 68 64.77 22.09 -1.68
CA TYR A 68 63.58 22.68 -2.29
C TYR A 68 62.58 21.60 -2.70
N THR A 69 63.05 20.55 -3.35
CA THR A 69 62.22 19.42 -3.78
C THR A 69 61.61 18.68 -2.59
N GLN A 70 62.38 18.48 -1.52
CA GLN A 70 61.89 17.89 -0.26
C GLN A 70 60.83 18.75 0.42
N TRP A 71 61.01 20.08 0.45
CA TRP A 71 60.00 20.99 0.97
C TRP A 71 58.71 20.95 0.15
N GLN A 72 58.81 20.96 -1.18
CA GLN A 72 57.64 20.82 -2.06
C GLN A 72 56.90 19.49 -1.81
N ALA A 73 57.63 18.38 -1.69
CA ALA A 73 57.05 17.08 -1.35
C ALA A 73 56.33 17.07 0.01
N ALA A 74 56.92 17.72 1.03
CA ALA A 74 56.30 17.87 2.34
C ALA A 74 55.01 18.70 2.28
N LYS A 75 54.99 19.79 1.49
CA LYS A 75 53.80 20.61 1.22
C LYS A 75 52.66 19.80 0.58
N TYR A 76 52.97 18.97 -0.42
CA TYR A 76 51.97 18.10 -1.03
C TYR A 76 51.44 17.04 -0.06
N THR A 77 52.31 16.53 0.81
CA THR A 77 51.93 15.57 1.85
C THR A 77 50.99 16.20 2.89
N GLU A 78 51.27 17.44 3.34
CA GLU A 78 50.39 18.20 4.21
C GLU A 78 49.02 18.44 3.54
N SER A 79 49.01 18.89 2.29
CA SER A 79 47.77 19.13 1.53
C SER A 79 46.93 17.85 1.42
N ALA A 80 47.55 16.72 1.07
CA ALA A 80 46.87 15.43 0.99
C ALA A 80 46.28 15.00 2.34
N ALA A 81 47.03 15.15 3.44
CA ALA A 81 46.55 14.84 4.78
C ALA A 81 45.40 15.76 5.21
N TYR A 82 45.43 17.04 4.84
CA TYR A 82 44.35 17.98 5.07
C TYR A 82 43.07 17.57 4.33
N GLN A 83 43.17 17.18 3.05
CA GLN A 83 42.03 16.69 2.28
C GLN A 83 41.44 15.41 2.89
N MET A 84 42.27 14.50 3.39
CA MET A 84 41.80 13.32 4.12
C MET A 84 41.07 13.67 5.42
N TYR A 85 41.57 14.64 6.17
CA TYR A 85 40.88 15.16 7.36
C TYR A 85 39.53 15.78 7.01
N GLN A 86 39.45 16.60 5.95
CA GLN A 86 38.19 17.20 5.51
C GLN A 86 37.19 16.14 5.05
N MET A 87 37.63 15.15 4.28
CA MET A 87 36.78 14.02 3.87
C MET A 87 36.23 13.25 5.07
N ALA A 88 37.06 12.97 6.07
CA ALA A 88 36.62 12.32 7.30
C ALA A 88 35.62 13.19 8.08
N LYS A 89 35.83 14.51 8.13
CA LYS A 89 34.97 15.47 8.82
C LYS A 89 33.61 15.65 8.13
N GLU A 90 33.60 15.69 6.80
CA GLU A 90 32.38 15.78 5.99
C GLU A 90 31.55 14.50 6.08
N GLY A 91 32.22 13.34 6.16
CA GLY A 91 31.57 12.05 6.35
C GLY A 91 30.94 11.52 5.07
N ALA A 92 29.77 10.88 5.19
CA ALA A 92 29.08 10.32 4.02
C ALA A 92 28.49 11.42 3.14
N ARG A 93 28.62 11.24 1.82
CA ARG A 93 28.07 12.16 0.81
C ARG A 93 26.55 12.26 0.91
N VAL A 94 26.00 13.39 0.49
CA VAL A 94 24.55 13.66 0.50
C VAL A 94 23.79 12.60 -0.31
N GLU A 95 24.34 12.17 -1.45
CA GLU A 95 23.75 11.13 -2.29
C GLU A 95 23.69 9.78 -1.56
N THR A 96 24.72 9.45 -0.77
CA THR A 96 24.76 8.22 0.04
C THR A 96 23.72 8.28 1.15
N LYS A 97 23.61 9.41 1.85
CA LYS A 97 22.59 9.62 2.89
C LYS A 97 21.18 9.49 2.32
N LYS A 98 20.91 10.16 1.19
CA LYS A 98 19.63 10.08 0.48
C LYS A 98 19.32 8.65 0.05
N ALA A 99 20.29 7.95 -0.55
CA ALA A 99 20.10 6.56 -0.96
C ALA A 99 19.79 5.63 0.22
N ALA A 100 20.44 5.84 1.37
CA ALA A 100 20.16 5.06 2.58
C ALA A 100 18.76 5.36 3.14
N GLN A 101 18.32 6.62 3.14
CA GLN A 101 16.95 6.99 3.54
C GLN A 101 15.89 6.39 2.60
N GLU A 102 16.12 6.37 1.28
CA GLU A 102 15.20 5.73 0.34
C GLU A 102 15.13 4.22 0.55
N LYS A 103 16.23 3.56 0.94
CA LYS A 103 16.19 2.14 1.35
C LYS A 103 15.32 1.91 2.59
N VAL A 104 15.30 2.84 3.54
CA VAL A 104 14.39 2.77 4.69
C VAL A 104 12.94 2.84 4.23
N LYS A 105 12.59 3.83 3.38
CA LYS A 105 11.22 3.95 2.84
C LYS A 105 10.79 2.72 2.05
N MET A 106 11.68 2.14 1.26
CA MET A 106 11.44 0.89 0.55
C MET A 106 11.13 -0.26 1.53
N ALA A 107 11.92 -0.39 2.60
CA ALA A 107 11.68 -1.40 3.63
C ALA A 107 10.40 -1.14 4.43
N GLU A 108 10.01 0.12 4.62
CA GLU A 108 8.71 0.49 5.19
C GLU A 108 7.55 0.07 4.31
N GLY A 109 7.66 0.28 3.00
CA GLY A 109 6.68 -0.21 2.01
C GLY A 109 6.50 -1.72 2.09
N ALA A 110 7.59 -2.48 2.18
CA ALA A 110 7.53 -3.93 2.33
C ALA A 110 6.88 -4.37 3.66
N VAL A 111 7.09 -3.63 4.75
CA VAL A 111 6.39 -3.90 6.02
C VAL A 111 4.90 -3.60 5.90
N ALA A 112 4.54 -2.48 5.26
CA ALA A 112 3.15 -2.09 5.07
C ALA A 112 2.40 -3.10 4.18
N GLU A 113 3.03 -3.60 3.13
CA GLU A 113 2.48 -4.64 2.25
C GLU A 113 2.19 -5.93 3.03
N VAL A 114 3.15 -6.43 3.81
CA VAL A 114 2.94 -7.64 4.64
C VAL A 114 1.87 -7.41 5.71
N GLN A 115 1.79 -6.19 6.26
CA GLN A 115 0.75 -5.84 7.23
C GLN A 115 -0.63 -5.82 6.57
N ALA A 116 -0.75 -5.26 5.36
CA ALA A 116 -1.99 -5.27 4.60
C ALA A 116 -2.47 -6.70 4.33
N TYR A 117 -1.58 -7.61 3.91
CA TYR A 117 -1.94 -9.02 3.74
C TYR A 117 -2.37 -9.70 5.06
N ALA A 118 -1.76 -9.32 6.19
CA ALA A 118 -2.14 -9.85 7.50
C ALA A 118 -3.50 -9.30 7.98
N ASP A 119 -3.82 -8.06 7.63
CA ASP A 119 -5.09 -7.42 7.94
C ASP A 119 -6.21 -7.98 7.03
N ASP A 120 -5.92 -8.23 5.75
CA ASP A 120 -6.83 -8.89 4.78
C ASP A 120 -7.17 -10.33 5.18
N ALA A 121 -6.32 -10.99 5.97
CA ALA A 121 -6.64 -12.30 6.55
C ALA A 121 -7.84 -12.25 7.53
N LYS A 122 -8.22 -11.05 7.99
CA LYS A 122 -9.43 -10.81 8.79
C LYS A 122 -10.49 -10.15 7.94
N ALA A 123 -11.38 -10.95 7.37
CA ALA A 123 -12.56 -10.44 6.69
C ALA A 123 -13.58 -9.89 7.72
N THR A 124 -14.08 -8.69 7.48
CA THR A 124 -15.18 -8.08 8.25
C THR A 124 -16.30 -7.65 7.30
N SER A 125 -17.54 -7.66 7.78
CA SER A 125 -18.67 -7.20 6.97
C SER A 125 -18.67 -5.67 6.88
N TRP A 126 -18.77 -5.16 5.66
CA TRP A 126 -18.94 -3.75 5.31
C TRP A 126 -20.35 -3.18 5.55
N HIS A 127 -21.36 -4.04 5.73
CA HIS A 127 -22.74 -3.65 6.04
C HIS A 127 -23.36 -4.57 7.10
N ASN A 128 -24.41 -4.10 7.74
CA ASN A 128 -25.20 -4.92 8.66
C ASN A 128 -26.07 -5.89 7.85
N GLY A 129 -26.17 -7.14 8.31
CA GLY A 129 -27.01 -8.14 7.66
C GLY A 129 -27.01 -9.45 8.46
N GLU A 130 -27.83 -10.40 8.02
CA GLU A 130 -27.90 -11.74 8.59
C GLU A 130 -27.00 -12.70 7.79
N VAL A 131 -26.32 -13.62 8.47
CA VAL A 131 -25.53 -14.66 7.80
C VAL A 131 -26.48 -15.66 7.16
N SER A 132 -26.56 -15.67 5.83
CA SER A 132 -27.40 -16.59 5.07
C SER A 132 -26.74 -17.95 4.91
N GLN A 133 -25.42 -17.99 4.65
CA GLN A 133 -24.69 -19.23 4.44
C GLN A 133 -23.22 -19.07 4.82
N ILE A 134 -22.64 -20.11 5.43
CA ILE A 134 -21.21 -20.27 5.63
C ILE A 134 -20.75 -21.31 4.60
N LEU A 135 -19.81 -20.93 3.73
CA LEU A 135 -19.34 -21.74 2.61
C LEU A 135 -17.97 -22.37 2.86
N LEU A 136 -17.25 -21.89 3.88
CA LEU A 136 -15.94 -22.38 4.26
C LEU A 136 -15.89 -22.59 5.77
N HIS A 137 -15.47 -23.78 6.18
CA HIS A 137 -15.33 -24.14 7.59
C HIS A 137 -13.87 -24.16 8.04
N ASP A 138 -13.67 -24.18 9.35
CA ASP A 138 -12.34 -24.26 9.93
C ASP A 138 -11.61 -25.55 9.48
N GLY A 139 -10.34 -25.42 9.14
CA GLY A 139 -9.52 -26.50 8.59
C GLY A 139 -9.63 -26.74 7.09
N GLU A 140 -10.54 -26.04 6.38
CA GLU A 140 -10.66 -26.15 4.92
C GLU A 140 -9.73 -25.19 4.19
N LEU A 141 -9.22 -25.61 3.02
CA LEU A 141 -8.36 -24.79 2.17
C LEU A 141 -9.18 -24.17 1.04
N ALA A 142 -9.29 -22.85 1.03
CA ALA A 142 -9.98 -22.11 -0.02
C ALA A 142 -9.00 -21.57 -1.07
N PRO A 143 -9.35 -21.61 -2.38
CA PRO A 143 -8.64 -20.85 -3.39
C PRO A 143 -8.88 -19.34 -3.22
N GLN A 144 -8.02 -18.52 -3.82
CA GLN A 144 -8.17 -17.07 -3.78
C GLN A 144 -9.49 -16.63 -4.43
N GLY A 145 -10.22 -15.73 -3.75
CA GLY A 145 -11.51 -15.21 -4.22
C GLY A 145 -12.71 -16.12 -3.94
N PHE A 146 -12.52 -17.24 -3.23
CA PHE A 146 -13.64 -18.08 -2.82
C PHE A 146 -14.48 -17.37 -1.74
N PRO A 147 -15.82 -17.34 -1.88
CA PRO A 147 -16.69 -16.73 -0.88
C PRO A 147 -16.68 -17.57 0.41
N VAL A 148 -16.43 -16.92 1.55
CA VAL A 148 -16.39 -17.58 2.86
C VAL A 148 -17.77 -17.55 3.53
N VAL A 149 -18.42 -16.39 3.50
CA VAL A 149 -19.73 -16.15 4.13
C VAL A 149 -20.59 -15.32 3.19
N THR A 150 -21.84 -15.72 3.03
CA THR A 150 -22.88 -14.92 2.38
C THR A 150 -23.69 -14.19 3.43
N ILE A 151 -23.72 -12.86 3.34
CA ILE A 151 -24.50 -11.99 4.23
C ILE A 151 -25.66 -11.41 3.41
N MET A 152 -26.83 -11.38 4.02
CA MET A 152 -28.05 -10.88 3.42
C MET A 152 -28.55 -9.66 4.18
N ASP A 153 -28.78 -8.58 3.46
CA ASP A 153 -29.42 -7.37 4.00
C ASP A 153 -30.94 -7.51 3.87
N MET A 154 -31.63 -7.61 5.02
CA MET A 154 -33.09 -7.70 5.07
C MET A 154 -33.78 -6.33 5.12
N SER A 155 -33.02 -5.23 5.16
CA SER A 155 -33.58 -3.87 5.22
C SER A 155 -34.17 -3.39 3.89
N ASP A 156 -33.71 -3.90 2.75
CA ASP A 156 -34.30 -3.69 1.42
C ASP A 156 -34.77 -5.03 0.84
N ALA A 157 -35.81 -5.62 1.44
CA ALA A 157 -36.45 -6.82 0.93
C ALA A 157 -37.53 -6.48 -0.11
N TRP A 158 -37.65 -7.28 -1.18
CA TRP A 158 -38.72 -7.16 -2.17
C TRP A 158 -39.32 -8.52 -2.54
N ALA A 159 -40.57 -8.50 -2.94
CA ALA A 159 -41.28 -9.63 -3.51
C ALA A 159 -41.09 -9.64 -5.03
N VAL A 160 -40.81 -10.81 -5.59
CA VAL A 160 -40.76 -11.03 -7.04
C VAL A 160 -41.82 -12.06 -7.40
N PHE A 161 -42.69 -11.73 -8.35
CA PHE A 161 -43.72 -12.65 -8.84
C PHE A 161 -44.02 -12.42 -10.32
N ASN A 162 -44.56 -13.46 -10.94
CA ASN A 162 -44.78 -13.51 -12.38
C ASN A 162 -46.25 -13.20 -12.69
N VAL A 163 -46.47 -12.19 -13.53
CA VAL A 163 -47.79 -11.73 -13.96
C VAL A 163 -47.97 -11.99 -15.45
N ARG A 164 -49.10 -12.59 -15.81
CA ARG A 164 -49.45 -12.76 -17.23
C ARG A 164 -49.85 -11.43 -17.85
N GLU A 165 -49.56 -11.25 -19.13
CA GLU A 165 -49.85 -10.03 -19.90
C GLU A 165 -51.29 -9.52 -19.75
N ASP A 166 -52.30 -10.40 -19.70
CA ASP A 166 -53.71 -10.02 -19.54
C ASP A 166 -54.04 -9.37 -18.19
N LYS A 167 -53.24 -9.64 -17.16
CA LYS A 167 -53.39 -9.10 -15.80
C LYS A 167 -52.46 -7.93 -15.53
N LEU A 168 -51.52 -7.63 -16.41
CA LEU A 168 -50.46 -6.63 -16.20
C LEU A 168 -51.00 -5.21 -15.92
N LYS A 169 -52.20 -4.89 -16.43
CA LYS A 169 -52.87 -3.60 -16.21
C LYS A 169 -53.01 -3.22 -14.73
N ASP A 170 -53.11 -4.21 -13.84
CA ASP A 170 -53.32 -4.02 -12.40
C ASP A 170 -51.98 -3.92 -11.62
N TYR A 171 -50.85 -4.12 -12.30
CA TYR A 171 -49.50 -4.21 -11.72
C TYR A 171 -48.54 -3.14 -12.27
N GLN A 172 -49.06 -1.96 -12.59
CA GLN A 172 -48.22 -0.86 -13.08
C GLN A 172 -47.28 -0.36 -11.98
N LYS A 173 -46.13 0.19 -12.39
CA LYS A 173 -45.18 0.81 -11.47
C LYS A 173 -45.89 1.85 -10.59
N GLY A 174 -45.73 1.73 -9.28
CA GLY A 174 -46.36 2.59 -8.28
C GLY A 174 -47.71 2.09 -7.76
N ALA A 175 -48.29 1.05 -8.36
CA ALA A 175 -49.49 0.41 -7.84
C ALA A 175 -49.25 -0.18 -6.45
N GLU A 176 -50.28 -0.15 -5.61
CA GLU A 176 -50.27 -0.70 -4.26
C GLU A 176 -51.00 -2.04 -4.27
N LEU A 177 -50.37 -3.06 -3.69
CA LEU A 177 -50.82 -4.45 -3.70
C LEU A 177 -50.99 -4.95 -2.28
N THR A 178 -51.99 -5.79 -2.07
CA THR A 178 -52.15 -6.55 -0.83
C THR A 178 -51.48 -7.91 -1.01
N VAL A 179 -50.51 -8.19 -0.16
CA VAL A 179 -49.70 -9.42 -0.23
C VAL A 179 -49.86 -10.20 1.06
N LYS A 180 -50.14 -11.50 0.94
CA LYS A 180 -50.13 -12.45 2.05
C LYS A 180 -48.83 -13.26 2.01
N ILE A 181 -48.19 -13.40 3.16
CA ILE A 181 -46.98 -14.22 3.33
C ILE A 181 -47.35 -15.40 4.23
N PRO A 182 -47.62 -16.60 3.69
CA PRO A 182 -48.13 -17.73 4.47
C PRO A 182 -47.26 -18.11 5.67
N ALA A 183 -45.94 -17.93 5.55
CA ALA A 183 -44.98 -18.19 6.62
C ALA A 183 -45.14 -17.24 7.84
N LEU A 184 -45.82 -16.11 7.67
CA LEU A 184 -46.11 -15.12 8.70
C LEU A 184 -47.59 -15.15 9.15
N GLY A 185 -48.34 -16.18 8.74
CA GLY A 185 -49.76 -16.36 9.05
C GLY A 185 -50.71 -15.66 8.06
N GLU A 186 -51.90 -15.33 8.53
CA GLU A 186 -53.00 -14.77 7.73
C GLU A 186 -52.95 -13.22 7.61
N GLN A 187 -51.85 -12.59 8.04
CA GLN A 187 -51.71 -11.15 7.98
C GLN A 187 -51.49 -10.66 6.54
N GLU A 188 -52.17 -9.57 6.21
CA GLU A 188 -52.04 -8.87 4.93
C GLU A 188 -51.05 -7.71 5.05
N TYR A 189 -50.16 -7.59 4.06
CA TYR A 189 -49.13 -6.57 4.01
C TYR A 189 -49.28 -5.72 2.75
N ARG A 190 -49.04 -4.42 2.88
CA ARG A 190 -49.11 -3.49 1.74
C ARG A 190 -47.75 -3.39 1.05
N PHE A 191 -47.75 -3.67 -0.24
CA PHE A 191 -46.57 -3.58 -1.09
C PHE A 191 -46.79 -2.54 -2.18
N LYS A 192 -45.71 -1.95 -2.67
CA LYS A 192 -45.73 -1.02 -3.79
C LYS A 192 -44.88 -1.55 -4.93
N VAL A 193 -45.45 -1.62 -6.13
CA VAL A 193 -44.73 -2.06 -7.33
C VAL A 193 -43.62 -1.07 -7.66
N THR A 194 -42.39 -1.55 -7.72
CA THR A 194 -41.21 -0.72 -8.04
C THR A 194 -40.67 -0.98 -9.44
N HIS A 195 -40.79 -2.21 -9.93
CA HIS A 195 -40.25 -2.61 -11.22
C HIS A 195 -41.17 -3.61 -11.93
N VAL A 196 -41.20 -3.53 -13.27
CA VAL A 196 -41.95 -4.42 -14.15
C VAL A 196 -41.10 -4.65 -15.39
N ALA A 197 -40.75 -5.91 -15.67
CA ALA A 197 -39.93 -6.30 -16.81
C ALA A 197 -40.54 -7.49 -17.56
N VAL A 198 -40.26 -7.61 -18.85
CA VAL A 198 -40.63 -8.79 -19.65
C VAL A 198 -39.70 -9.94 -19.28
N MET A 199 -40.22 -11.12 -18.94
CA MET A 199 -39.38 -12.31 -18.76
C MET A 199 -38.84 -12.80 -20.11
N GLY A 200 -37.63 -13.36 -20.13
CA GLY A 200 -37.01 -13.90 -21.34
C GLY A 200 -37.87 -14.97 -22.04
N ASP A 201 -37.64 -15.16 -23.34
CA ASP A 201 -38.53 -15.91 -24.27
C ASP A 201 -38.82 -17.39 -23.91
N PHE A 202 -38.12 -17.95 -22.92
CA PHE A 202 -38.36 -19.32 -22.41
C PHE A 202 -39.57 -19.43 -21.46
N ALA A 203 -40.14 -18.31 -21.00
CA ALA A 203 -41.32 -18.25 -20.13
C ALA A 203 -42.60 -17.90 -20.91
N THR A 204 -42.82 -18.56 -22.05
CA THR A 204 -44.03 -18.39 -22.88
C THR A 204 -45.10 -19.41 -22.49
N TRP A 205 -46.28 -18.93 -22.10
CA TRP A 205 -47.44 -19.80 -21.91
C TRP A 205 -48.07 -20.08 -23.29
N ARG A 206 -47.88 -21.30 -23.80
CA ARG A 206 -48.49 -21.71 -25.07
C ARG A 206 -49.93 -22.16 -24.84
N ALA A 207 -50.87 -21.59 -25.59
CA ALA A 207 -52.25 -22.02 -25.59
C ALA A 207 -52.36 -23.45 -26.19
N THR A 208 -53.06 -24.36 -25.51
CA THR A 208 -53.27 -25.75 -25.98
C THR A 208 -54.34 -25.86 -27.07
N ASP A 209 -54.99 -24.76 -27.45
CA ASP A 209 -56.09 -24.72 -28.42
C ASP A 209 -55.84 -23.66 -29.49
N THR A 210 -55.57 -24.11 -30.72
CA THR A 210 -55.18 -23.30 -31.88
C THR A 210 -56.33 -22.47 -32.48
N ALA A 211 -57.54 -22.52 -31.93
CA ALA A 211 -58.67 -21.79 -32.47
C ALA A 211 -58.87 -20.36 -31.91
N LYS A 212 -58.26 -19.97 -30.78
CA LYS A 212 -58.54 -18.65 -30.12
C LYS A 212 -57.41 -17.95 -29.33
N GLY A 213 -56.15 -18.39 -29.36
CA GLY A 213 -55.09 -17.80 -28.51
C GLY A 213 -53.96 -17.11 -29.26
N PHE A 214 -53.64 -15.87 -28.89
CA PHE A 214 -52.30 -15.28 -29.13
C PHE A 214 -51.35 -15.76 -28.02
N ASP A 215 -50.07 -15.96 -28.32
CA ASP A 215 -49.05 -16.25 -27.31
C ASP A 215 -48.93 -15.05 -26.36
N MET A 216 -49.26 -15.25 -25.09
CA MET A 216 -49.14 -14.22 -24.06
C MET A 216 -47.78 -14.29 -23.39
N ARG A 217 -47.17 -13.12 -23.16
CA ARG A 217 -45.90 -13.03 -22.45
C ARG A 217 -46.12 -13.03 -20.94
N THR A 218 -45.10 -13.48 -20.23
CA THR A 218 -45.02 -13.38 -18.78
C THR A 218 -44.13 -12.20 -18.42
N PHE A 219 -44.55 -11.41 -17.45
CA PHE A 219 -43.82 -10.28 -16.90
C PHE A 219 -43.39 -10.59 -15.48
N GLU A 220 -42.17 -10.19 -15.14
CA GLU A 220 -41.68 -10.18 -13.76
C GLU A 220 -42.04 -8.84 -13.12
N VAL A 221 -42.69 -8.90 -11.96
CA VAL A 221 -43.09 -7.73 -11.18
C VAL A 221 -42.36 -7.78 -9.84
N GLU A 222 -41.66 -6.69 -9.52
CA GLU A 222 -41.05 -6.50 -8.21
C GLU A 222 -41.86 -5.50 -7.39
N ALA A 223 -42.15 -5.86 -6.15
CA ALA A 223 -42.85 -4.99 -5.21
C ALA A 223 -42.12 -4.94 -3.86
N ARG A 224 -42.01 -3.74 -3.28
CA ARG A 224 -41.40 -3.52 -1.96
C ARG A 224 -42.47 -3.34 -0.88
N PRO A 225 -42.25 -3.84 0.33
CA PRO A 225 -43.16 -3.58 1.44
C PRO A 225 -43.12 -2.08 1.79
N MET A 226 -44.28 -1.51 2.09
CA MET A 226 -44.36 -0.08 2.47
C MET A 226 -43.87 0.19 3.88
N GLU A 227 -43.87 -0.85 4.73
CA GLU A 227 -43.41 -0.81 6.12
C GLU A 227 -42.53 -2.04 6.40
N PRO A 228 -41.56 -1.95 7.32
CA PRO A 228 -40.76 -3.11 7.72
C PRO A 228 -41.64 -4.23 8.27
N ILE A 229 -41.43 -5.45 7.78
CA ILE A 229 -42.19 -6.63 8.19
C ILE A 229 -41.32 -7.46 9.13
N ASP A 230 -41.76 -7.60 10.39
CA ASP A 230 -41.05 -8.42 11.37
C ASP A 230 -41.12 -9.91 11.00
N GLY A 231 -40.01 -10.62 11.22
CA GLY A 231 -39.88 -12.04 10.88
C GLY A 231 -39.78 -12.37 9.39
N LEU A 232 -39.81 -11.38 8.49
CA LEU A 232 -39.63 -11.60 7.05
C LEU A 232 -38.26 -12.26 6.77
N ARG A 233 -38.23 -13.27 5.90
CA ARG A 233 -37.01 -13.93 5.44
C ARG A 233 -37.02 -14.08 3.93
N ALA A 234 -35.85 -13.99 3.30
CA ALA A 234 -35.73 -14.29 1.88
C ALA A 234 -36.12 -15.75 1.59
N GLY A 235 -36.75 -15.95 0.43
CA GLY A 235 -37.27 -17.26 0.02
C GLY A 235 -38.67 -17.58 0.53
N MET A 236 -39.29 -16.73 1.37
CA MET A 236 -40.70 -16.88 1.72
C MET A 236 -41.59 -16.70 0.47
N SER A 237 -42.64 -17.52 0.37
CA SER A 237 -43.64 -17.38 -0.68
C SER A 237 -44.53 -16.17 -0.43
N VAL A 238 -44.94 -15.51 -1.51
CA VAL A 238 -45.87 -14.39 -1.50
C VAL A 238 -47.11 -14.76 -2.32
N ILE A 239 -48.28 -14.40 -1.82
CA ILE A 239 -49.55 -14.55 -2.52
C ILE A 239 -50.11 -13.16 -2.73
N VAL A 240 -50.38 -12.82 -3.98
CA VAL A 240 -50.97 -11.55 -4.38
C VAL A 240 -52.37 -11.82 -4.92
N GLU A 241 -53.37 -11.11 -4.39
CA GLU A 241 -54.77 -11.19 -4.83
C GLU A 241 -55.09 -10.16 -5.92
#